data_AF-W4JP54-F1
#
_entry.id   AF-W4JP54-F1
#
_cell.length_a   1.000
_cell.length_b   1.000
_cell.length_c   1.000
_cell.angle_alpha   90.00
_cell.angle_beta   90.00
_cell.angle_gamma   90.00
#
_symmetry.space_group_name_H-M   'P 1'
#
loop_
_entity.id
_entity.type
_entity.pdbx_description
1 polymer ?
#
loop_
_entity_poly.entity_id
_entity_poly.type
_entity_poly.pdbx_seq_one_letter_code
_entity_poly.pdbx_strand_id
1 'polypeptide(L)'
;ILAYITLLFILGNIGNGTNIKWAEMTFIDNRNYPGGPGAYNVAESTNPVAVICNSVYIVNSWLQDALLIYRFWIIWGRSYLLLVLPVLIFLASFVLSSMLMAELSRPGETIWSTISVNLAIPYWSISIALNVILTLCIAGRLFYMRLQLRRIVDQEPRTPYVSVSAMLIESASLYSINGIIFIVSYGINSPVQNLALPLLGQTQSIAPLLIIYRVAQGRAWSHETLNAA
;
A
#
# COMPACT_ATOMS: atom_id res chain seq x y z
N ILE A 1 13.19 7.85 10.16
CA ILE A 1 11.98 8.20 9.36
C ILE A 1 12.37 8.64 7.95
N LEU A 2 13.18 9.69 7.78
CA LEU A 2 13.62 10.15 6.44
C LEU A 2 14.27 9.02 5.62
N ALA A 3 15.26 8.31 6.16
CA ALA A 3 15.89 7.18 5.47
C ALA A 3 14.89 6.09 5.03
N TYR A 4 13.84 5.84 5.82
CA TYR A 4 12.79 4.87 5.50
C TYR A 4 11.90 5.36 4.35
N ILE A 5 11.54 6.65 4.37
CA ILE A 5 10.76 7.27 3.29
C ILE A 5 11.58 7.29 1.99
N THR A 6 12.87 7.63 2.07
CA THR A 6 13.78 7.58 0.92
C THR A 6 13.88 6.16 0.36
N LEU A 7 13.98 5.15 1.22
CA LEU A 7 13.98 3.74 0.81
C LEU A 7 12.68 3.36 0.07
N LEU A 8 11.51 3.67 0.65
CA LEU A 8 10.21 3.45 0.02
C LEU A 8 10.11 4.16 -1.34
N PHE A 9 10.62 5.40 -1.42
CA PHE A 9 10.61 6.18 -2.64
C PHE A 9 11.50 5.55 -3.72
N ILE A 10 12.71 5.11 -3.36
CA ILE A 10 13.62 4.42 -4.29
C ILE A 10 12.98 3.13 -4.80
N LEU A 11 12.44 2.29 -3.90
CA LEU A 11 11.78 1.05 -4.27
C LEU A 11 10.56 1.30 -5.16
N GLY A 12 9.72 2.29 -4.84
CA GLY A 12 8.58 2.67 -5.67
C GLY A 12 9.00 3.11 -7.08
N ASN A 13 10.08 3.89 -7.21
CA ASN A 13 10.61 4.30 -8.51
C ASN A 13 11.19 3.14 -9.31
N ILE A 14 11.92 2.22 -8.67
CA ILE A 14 12.43 1.02 -9.33
C ILE A 14 11.26 0.17 -9.84
N GLY A 15 10.24 -0.06 -9.01
CA GLY A 15 9.04 -0.81 -9.39
C GLY A 15 8.36 -0.20 -10.62
N ASN A 16 8.09 1.11 -10.58
CA ASN A 16 7.48 1.82 -11.72
C ASN A 16 8.35 1.79 -12.97
N GLY A 17 9.66 1.99 -12.84
CA GLY A 17 10.60 1.94 -13.97
C GLY A 17 10.64 0.56 -14.63
N THR A 18 10.70 -0.51 -13.81
CA THR A 18 10.65 -1.88 -14.33
C THR A 18 9.30 -2.24 -14.93
N ASN A 19 8.20 -1.71 -14.40
CA ASN A 19 6.86 -1.91 -14.98
C ASN A 19 6.74 -1.24 -16.36
N ILE A 20 7.24 -0.01 -16.50
CA ILE A 20 7.29 0.69 -17.80
C ILE A 20 8.17 -0.08 -18.78
N LYS A 21 9.35 -0.54 -18.35
CA LYS A 21 10.24 -1.32 -19.22
C LYS A 21 9.60 -2.65 -19.64
N TRP A 22 8.91 -3.31 -18.72
CA TRP A 22 8.16 -4.54 -19.00
C TRP A 22 7.04 -4.30 -20.03
N ALA A 23 6.31 -3.19 -19.89
CA ALA A 23 5.28 -2.79 -20.84
C ALA A 23 5.87 -2.47 -22.23
N GLU A 24 7.00 -1.78 -22.30
CA GLU A 24 7.72 -1.52 -23.55
C GLU A 24 8.10 -2.83 -24.26
N MET A 25 8.77 -3.75 -23.56
CA MET A 25 9.20 -5.03 -24.15
C MET A 25 8.02 -5.86 -24.66
N THR A 26 6.89 -5.79 -23.94
CA THR A 26 5.68 -6.57 -24.23
C THR A 26 4.87 -5.97 -25.39
N PHE A 27 4.65 -4.65 -25.39
CA PHE A 27 3.73 -3.99 -26.31
C PHE A 27 4.39 -3.29 -27.49
N ILE A 28 5.69 -2.96 -27.39
CA ILE A 28 6.46 -2.28 -28.44
C ILE A 28 7.41 -3.27 -29.10
N ASP A 29 8.40 -3.79 -28.35
CA ASP A 29 9.48 -4.59 -28.93
C ASP A 29 8.97 -5.93 -29.47
N ASN A 30 8.18 -6.66 -28.67
CA ASN A 30 7.69 -8.00 -29.00
C ASN A 30 6.19 -8.03 -29.31
N ARG A 31 5.66 -6.95 -29.89
CA ARG A 31 4.23 -6.83 -30.20
C ARG A 31 3.70 -7.99 -31.06
N ASN A 32 4.51 -8.49 -32.00
CA ASN A 32 4.16 -9.54 -32.94
C ASN A 32 4.58 -10.95 -32.48
N TYR A 33 4.85 -11.13 -31.18
CA TYR A 33 5.18 -12.45 -30.64
C TYR A 33 4.07 -13.46 -30.97
N PRO A 34 4.40 -14.74 -31.29
CA PRO A 34 3.38 -15.75 -31.58
C PRO A 34 2.41 -15.92 -30.40
N GLY A 35 1.12 -15.62 -30.61
CA GLY A 35 0.10 -15.59 -29.55
C GLY A 35 -0.11 -14.21 -28.88
N GLY A 36 0.59 -13.18 -29.36
CA GLY A 36 0.45 -11.79 -28.95
C GLY A 36 1.17 -11.41 -27.64
N PRO A 37 1.00 -10.16 -27.18
CA PRO A 37 1.65 -9.64 -25.98
C PRO A 37 1.30 -10.42 -24.69
N GLY A 38 0.10 -11.01 -24.66
CA GLY A 38 -0.32 -11.89 -23.56
C GLY A 38 0.52 -13.17 -23.49
N ALA A 39 0.78 -13.82 -24.63
CA ALA A 39 1.60 -15.02 -24.69
C ALA A 39 3.07 -14.73 -24.34
N TYR A 40 3.61 -13.58 -24.76
CA TYR A 40 4.94 -13.13 -24.36
C TYR A 40 5.07 -12.99 -22.84
N ASN A 41 4.06 -12.42 -22.15
CA ASN A 41 4.05 -12.33 -20.69
C ASN A 41 4.14 -13.70 -20.00
N VAL A 42 3.52 -14.73 -20.57
CA VAL A 42 3.55 -16.08 -20.02
C VAL A 42 4.91 -16.74 -20.27
N ALA A 43 5.38 -16.64 -21.52
CA ALA A 43 6.64 -17.25 -21.95
C ALA A 43 7.86 -16.64 -21.25
N GLU A 44 7.88 -15.33 -21.10
CA GLU A 44 8.99 -14.56 -20.50
C GLU A 44 8.70 -14.15 -19.04
N SER A 45 7.80 -14.87 -18.36
CA SER A 45 7.45 -14.63 -16.95
C SER A 45 8.67 -14.62 -16.01
N THR A 46 9.71 -15.41 -16.34
CA THR A 46 10.97 -15.50 -15.57
C THR A 46 12.00 -14.44 -15.96
N ASN A 47 11.68 -13.56 -16.91
CA ASN A 47 12.58 -12.49 -17.32
C ASN A 47 12.95 -11.62 -16.10
N PRO A 48 14.24 -11.27 -15.92
CA PRO A 48 14.69 -10.51 -14.77
C PRO A 48 13.89 -9.22 -14.52
N VAL A 49 13.41 -8.55 -15.58
CA VAL A 49 12.62 -7.31 -15.43
C VAL A 49 11.26 -7.59 -14.78
N ALA A 50 10.57 -8.66 -15.20
CA ALA A 50 9.28 -9.04 -14.61
C ALA A 50 9.44 -9.50 -13.15
N VAL A 51 10.45 -10.32 -12.88
CA VAL A 51 10.74 -10.84 -11.53
C VAL A 51 11.10 -9.68 -10.59
N ILE A 52 11.96 -8.75 -11.02
CA ILE A 52 12.32 -7.56 -10.24
C ILE A 52 11.08 -6.69 -10.00
N CYS A 53 10.26 -6.45 -11.02
CA CYS A 53 9.04 -5.66 -10.91
C CYS A 53 8.12 -6.22 -9.81
N ASN A 54 7.77 -7.51 -9.89
CA ASN A 54 6.89 -8.16 -8.92
C ASN A 54 7.48 -8.18 -7.51
N SER A 55 8.77 -8.52 -7.40
CA SER A 55 9.46 -8.59 -6.10
C SER A 55 9.51 -7.23 -5.42
N VAL A 56 9.84 -6.16 -6.16
CA VAL A 56 9.92 -4.80 -5.62
C VAL A 56 8.55 -4.31 -5.17
N TYR A 57 7.47 -4.58 -5.90
CA TYR A 57 6.11 -4.23 -5.45
C TYR A 57 5.71 -4.96 -4.17
N ILE A 58 5.99 -6.27 -4.06
CA ILE A 58 5.69 -7.05 -2.86
C ILE A 58 6.48 -6.52 -1.66
N VAL A 59 7.78 -6.32 -1.81
CA VAL A 59 8.65 -5.78 -0.74
C VAL A 59 8.20 -4.37 -0.33
N ASN A 60 7.85 -3.52 -1.28
CA ASN A 60 7.32 -2.18 -1.00
C ASN A 60 6.01 -2.26 -0.21
N SER A 61 5.13 -3.21 -0.55
CA SER A 61 3.88 -3.44 0.18
C SER A 61 4.14 -3.86 1.64
N TRP A 62 5.10 -4.77 1.87
CA TRP A 62 5.49 -5.17 3.23
C TRP A 62 5.99 -4.00 4.07
N LEU A 63 6.82 -3.13 3.49
CA LEU A 63 7.32 -1.94 4.17
C LEU A 63 6.19 -0.94 4.47
N GLN A 64 5.17 -0.84 3.61
CA GLN A 64 4.04 0.04 3.85
C GLN A 64 3.16 -0.48 4.99
N ASP A 65 2.86 -1.78 5.01
CA ASP A 65 2.08 -2.41 6.07
C ASP A 65 2.83 -2.36 7.43
N ALA A 66 4.15 -2.59 7.41
CA ALA A 66 5.00 -2.44 8.61
C ALA A 66 5.00 -1.01 9.17
N LEU A 67 5.03 0.01 8.30
CA LEU A 67 4.94 1.42 8.70
C LEU A 67 3.58 1.72 9.35
N LEU A 68 2.50 1.14 8.83
CA LEU A 68 1.15 1.32 9.38
C LEU A 68 1.03 0.70 10.78
N ILE A 69 1.57 -0.51 10.98
CA ILE A 69 1.64 -1.18 12.29
C ILE A 69 2.49 -0.37 13.27
N TYR A 70 3.64 0.15 12.84
CA TYR A 70 4.49 1.02 13.67
C TYR A 70 3.74 2.28 14.14
N ARG A 71 2.96 2.91 13.24
CA ARG A 71 2.13 4.08 13.59
C ARG A 71 1.03 3.72 14.58
N PHE A 72 0.36 2.58 14.37
CA PHE A 72 -0.63 2.07 15.31
C PHE A 72 -0.03 1.88 16.70
N TRP A 73 1.15 1.27 16.81
CA TRP A 73 1.82 1.03 18.08
C TRP A 73 2.17 2.32 18.85
N ILE A 74 2.67 3.34 18.15
CA ILE A 74 2.98 4.64 18.78
C ILE A 74 1.72 5.32 19.31
N ILE A 75 0.65 5.35 18.52
CA ILE A 75 -0.58 6.08 18.87
C ILE A 75 -1.32 5.41 20.04
N TRP A 76 -1.22 4.09 20.16
CA TRP A 76 -1.79 3.32 21.28
C TRP A 76 -0.86 3.22 22.50
N GLY A 77 0.11 4.14 22.62
CA GLY A 77 0.94 4.27 23.82
C GLY A 77 1.89 3.09 24.02
N ARG A 78 2.36 2.46 22.94
CA ARG A 78 3.27 1.30 22.96
C ARG A 78 2.73 0.03 23.65
N SER A 79 1.41 -0.13 23.72
CA SER A 79 0.79 -1.34 24.28
C SER A 79 1.03 -2.56 23.38
N TYR A 80 1.83 -3.52 23.87
CA TYR A 80 2.17 -4.74 23.11
C TYR A 80 0.98 -5.68 22.91
N LEU A 81 0.00 -5.70 23.83
CA LEU A 81 -1.17 -6.57 23.75
C LEU A 81 -2.00 -6.32 22.48
N LEU A 82 -2.16 -5.06 22.10
CA LEU A 82 -2.93 -4.67 20.91
C LEU A 82 -2.15 -4.88 19.61
N LEU A 83 -0.82 -5.04 19.69
CA LEU A 83 0.05 -5.28 18.55
C LEU A 83 -0.03 -6.74 18.05
N VAL A 84 -0.41 -7.68 18.93
CA VAL A 84 -0.41 -9.12 18.62
C VAL A 84 -1.27 -9.42 17.39
N LEU A 85 -2.51 -8.91 17.36
CA LEU A 85 -3.45 -9.21 16.28
C LEU A 85 -2.99 -8.63 14.93
N PRO A 86 -2.61 -7.35 14.80
CA PRO A 86 -2.08 -6.81 13.54
C PRO A 86 -0.81 -7.51 13.06
N VAL A 87 0.08 -7.91 13.99
CA VAL A 87 1.33 -8.62 13.63
C VAL A 87 1.04 -10.02 13.13
N LEU A 88 0.09 -10.75 13.72
CA LEU A 88 -0.30 -12.07 13.23
C LEU A 88 -0.90 -12.00 11.82
N ILE A 89 -1.74 -11.00 11.57
CA ILE A 89 -2.34 -10.77 10.24
C ILE A 89 -1.24 -10.39 9.22
N PHE A 90 -0.27 -9.58 9.62
CA PHE A 90 0.89 -9.24 8.78
C PHE A 90 1.79 -10.44 8.49
N LEU A 91 2.01 -11.33 9.46
CA LEU A 91 2.76 -12.56 9.22
C LEU A 91 2.03 -13.48 8.25
N ALA A 92 0.70 -13.57 8.35
CA ALA A 92 -0.10 -14.32 7.39
C ALA A 92 0.02 -13.74 5.96
N SER A 93 -0.06 -12.41 5.81
CA SER A 93 0.11 -11.77 4.51
C SER A 93 1.55 -11.94 3.96
N PHE A 94 2.56 -11.88 4.83
CA PHE A 94 3.96 -12.11 4.49
C PHE A 94 4.21 -13.53 3.96
N VAL A 95 3.64 -14.55 4.60
CA VAL A 95 3.75 -15.95 4.15
C VAL A 95 3.07 -16.12 2.79
N LEU A 96 1.84 -15.65 2.63
CA LEU A 96 1.10 -15.78 1.38
C LEU A 96 1.79 -15.07 0.20
N SER A 97 2.29 -13.86 0.43
CA SER A 97 3.02 -13.10 -0.59
C SER A 97 4.39 -13.70 -0.93
N SER A 98 5.08 -14.29 0.06
CA SER A 98 6.33 -15.03 -0.19
C SER A 98 6.08 -16.28 -1.03
N MET A 99 5.00 -17.01 -0.76
CA MET A 99 4.58 -18.15 -1.58
C MET A 99 4.23 -17.72 -3.00
N LEU A 100 3.46 -16.63 -3.14
CA LEU A 100 3.14 -16.05 -4.44
C LEU A 100 4.41 -15.66 -5.22
N MET A 101 5.38 -15.02 -4.58
CA MET A 101 6.64 -14.65 -5.22
C MET A 101 7.44 -15.87 -5.71
N ALA A 102 7.43 -16.96 -4.93
CA ALA A 102 8.06 -18.22 -5.31
C ALA A 102 7.37 -18.89 -6.50
N GLU A 103 6.03 -18.84 -6.56
CA GLU A 103 5.26 -19.34 -7.69
C GLU A 103 5.50 -18.51 -8.96
N LEU A 104 5.52 -17.18 -8.85
CA LEU A 104 5.82 -16.28 -9.97
C LEU A 104 7.25 -16.40 -10.51
N SER A 105 8.16 -17.00 -9.75
CA SER A 105 9.53 -17.26 -10.19
C SER A 105 9.65 -18.56 -10.99
N ARG A 106 8.58 -19.36 -11.11
CA ARG A 106 8.58 -20.60 -11.89
C ARG A 106 8.35 -20.31 -13.37
N PRO A 107 9.05 -21.02 -14.28
CA PRO A 107 8.85 -20.85 -15.72
C PRO A 107 7.41 -21.20 -16.13
N GLY A 108 6.76 -20.30 -16.86
CA GLY A 108 5.41 -20.50 -17.39
C GLY A 108 4.28 -20.18 -16.40
N GLU A 109 4.60 -19.87 -15.15
CA GLU A 109 3.64 -19.36 -14.19
C GLU A 109 3.51 -17.84 -14.33
N THR A 110 2.28 -17.33 -14.26
CA THR A 110 2.04 -15.88 -14.28
C THR A 110 1.17 -15.49 -13.10
N ILE A 111 1.05 -14.19 -12.88
CA ILE A 111 0.07 -13.63 -11.93
C ILE A 111 -1.35 -14.11 -12.27
N TRP A 112 -1.61 -14.58 -13.49
CA TRP A 112 -2.94 -15.02 -13.92
C TRP A 112 -3.15 -16.53 -13.81
N SER A 113 -2.16 -17.30 -13.38
CA SER A 113 -2.32 -18.75 -13.21
C SER A 113 -3.25 -19.06 -12.04
N THR A 114 -3.95 -20.19 -12.11
CA THR A 114 -4.94 -20.59 -11.09
C THR A 114 -4.31 -20.68 -9.69
N ILE A 115 -3.06 -21.13 -9.60
CA ILE A 115 -2.31 -21.24 -8.34
C ILE A 115 -1.99 -19.82 -7.81
N SER A 116 -1.47 -18.95 -8.67
CA SER A 116 -1.20 -17.55 -8.31
C SER A 116 -2.46 -16.82 -7.88
N VAL A 117 -3.60 -17.05 -8.55
CA VAL A 117 -4.89 -16.44 -8.21
C VAL A 117 -5.36 -16.85 -6.82
N ASN A 118 -5.28 -18.13 -6.51
CA ASN A 118 -5.65 -18.67 -5.20
C ASN A 118 -4.77 -18.15 -4.06
N LEU A 119 -3.54 -17.72 -4.34
CA LEU A 119 -2.64 -17.11 -3.36
C LEU A 119 -2.77 -15.58 -3.31
N ALA A 120 -3.00 -14.93 -4.45
CA ALA A 120 -3.07 -13.48 -4.59
C ALA A 120 -4.36 -12.90 -3.99
N ILE A 121 -5.51 -13.53 -4.21
CA ILE A 121 -6.79 -13.08 -3.65
C ILE A 121 -6.72 -12.99 -2.11
N PRO A 122 -6.35 -14.05 -1.35
CA PRO A 122 -6.29 -13.94 0.10
C PRO A 122 -5.19 -12.99 0.56
N TYR A 123 -4.03 -12.94 -0.11
CA TYR A 123 -2.97 -12.00 0.23
C TYR A 123 -3.46 -10.54 0.17
N TRP A 124 -4.04 -10.11 -0.96
CA TRP A 124 -4.52 -8.74 -1.14
C TRP A 124 -5.70 -8.44 -0.22
N SER A 125 -6.60 -9.40 -0.04
CA SER A 125 -7.76 -9.24 0.85
C SER A 125 -7.34 -9.00 2.30
N ILE A 126 -6.35 -9.77 2.78
CA ILE A 126 -5.80 -9.62 4.14
C ILE A 126 -5.07 -8.28 4.29
N SER A 127 -4.26 -7.87 3.31
CA SER A 127 -3.55 -6.58 3.36
C SER A 127 -4.52 -5.39 3.36
N ILE A 128 -5.55 -5.42 2.52
CA ILE A 128 -6.61 -4.38 2.50
C ILE A 128 -7.37 -4.36 3.82
N ALA A 129 -7.78 -5.51 4.35
CA ALA A 129 -8.47 -5.59 5.62
C ALA A 129 -7.62 -5.04 6.78
N LEU A 130 -6.33 -5.41 6.83
CA LEU A 130 -5.37 -4.89 7.80
C LEU A 130 -5.26 -3.36 7.69
N ASN A 131 -5.16 -2.83 6.47
CA ASN A 131 -5.07 -1.39 6.24
C ASN A 131 -6.30 -0.64 6.75
N VAL A 132 -7.50 -1.13 6.43
CA VAL A 132 -8.78 -0.55 6.87
C VAL A 132 -8.90 -0.60 8.40
N ILE A 133 -8.68 -1.77 9.00
CA ILE A 133 -8.83 -1.97 10.46
C ILE A 133 -7.86 -1.04 11.20
N LEU A 134 -6.58 -1.05 10.84
CA LEU A 134 -5.58 -0.21 11.50
C LEU A 134 -5.89 1.27 11.32
N THR A 135 -6.32 1.68 10.13
CA THR A 135 -6.66 3.08 9.88
C THR A 135 -7.85 3.54 10.70
N LEU A 136 -8.92 2.73 10.78
CA LEU A 136 -10.09 3.02 11.61
C LEU A 136 -9.73 3.07 13.10
N CYS A 137 -8.90 2.14 13.59
CA CYS A 137 -8.45 2.16 14.98
C CYS A 137 -7.59 3.39 15.30
N ILE A 138 -6.71 3.80 14.37
CA ILE A 138 -5.89 5.01 14.51
C ILE A 138 -6.79 6.25 14.52
N ALA A 139 -7.69 6.38 13.55
CA ALA A 139 -8.61 7.52 13.42
C ALA A 139 -9.54 7.63 14.63
N GLY A 140 -10.09 6.51 15.11
CA GLY A 140 -10.93 6.45 16.30
C GLY A 140 -10.19 6.87 17.57
N ARG A 141 -8.95 6.43 17.74
CA ARG A 141 -8.11 6.82 18.90
C ARG A 141 -7.76 8.31 18.87
N LEU A 142 -7.40 8.85 17.71
CA LEU A 142 -7.16 10.28 17.51
C LEU A 142 -8.40 11.12 17.86
N PHE A 143 -9.58 10.68 17.42
CA PHE A 143 -10.84 11.32 17.75
C PHE A 143 -11.15 11.28 19.26
N TYR A 144 -10.92 10.14 19.90
CA TYR A 144 -11.10 9.97 21.34
C TYR A 144 -10.16 10.88 22.16
N MET A 145 -8.88 10.95 21.80
CA MET A 145 -7.92 11.85 22.46
C MET A 145 -8.34 13.32 22.34
N ARG A 146 -8.88 13.73 21.18
CA ARG A 146 -9.44 15.08 21.01
C ARG A 146 -10.64 15.32 21.94
N LEU A 147 -11.56 14.36 22.05
CA LEU A 147 -12.72 14.48 22.94
C LEU A 147 -12.29 14.66 24.40
N GLN A 148 -11.23 13.95 24.84
CA GLN A 148 -10.67 14.13 26.17
C GLN A 148 -10.02 15.51 26.35
N LEU A 149 -9.23 15.98 25.37
CA LEU A 149 -8.59 17.30 25.42
C LEU A 149 -9.61 18.45 25.44
N ARG A 150 -10.71 18.33 24.67
CA ARG A 150 -11.81 19.30 24.67
C ARG A 150 -12.53 19.44 26.03
N ARG A 151 -12.45 18.43 26.90
CA ARG A 151 -13.05 18.50 28.25
C ARG A 151 -12.15 19.21 29.26
N ILE A 152 -10.86 19.40 28.94
CA ILE A 152 -9.85 19.93 29.87
C ILE A 152 -9.47 21.37 29.50
N VAL A 153 -9.59 21.74 28.23
CA VAL A 153 -9.18 23.07 27.71
C VAL A 153 -10.39 23.76 27.07
N ASP A 154 -10.85 24.86 27.69
CA ASP A 154 -11.97 25.70 27.20
C ASP A 154 -11.63 26.51 25.94
N GLN A 155 -10.35 26.61 25.58
CA GLN A 155 -9.94 27.24 24.33
C GLN A 155 -10.06 26.24 23.19
N GLU A 156 -10.78 26.58 22.12
CA GLU A 156 -10.84 25.76 20.90
C GLU A 156 -9.42 25.41 20.45
N PRO A 157 -8.99 24.12 20.52
CA PRO A 157 -7.73 23.75 19.92
C PRO A 157 -7.95 23.82 18.41
N ARG A 158 -7.62 24.94 17.76
CA ARG A 158 -7.61 25.11 16.29
C ARG A 158 -7.01 23.84 15.69
N THR A 159 -7.83 23.08 14.98
CA THR A 159 -7.83 21.62 15.00
C THR A 159 -6.97 20.97 13.90
N PRO A 160 -5.79 20.41 14.20
CA PRO A 160 -5.09 19.52 13.26
C PRO A 160 -5.66 18.09 13.29
N TYR A 161 -6.17 17.61 14.43
CA TYR A 161 -6.47 16.18 14.63
C TYR A 161 -7.65 15.64 13.80
N VAL A 162 -8.73 16.39 13.58
CA VAL A 162 -9.84 15.92 12.72
C VAL A 162 -9.49 15.99 11.25
N SER A 163 -8.70 16.98 10.84
CA SER A 163 -8.18 17.01 9.48
C SER A 163 -7.26 15.81 9.22
N VAL A 164 -6.45 15.40 10.20
CA VAL A 164 -5.59 14.21 10.09
C VAL A 164 -6.42 12.92 10.08
N SER A 165 -7.41 12.75 10.97
CA SER A 165 -8.25 11.55 10.97
C SER A 165 -9.13 11.42 9.72
N ALA A 166 -9.69 12.53 9.22
CA ALA A 166 -10.45 12.55 7.98
C ALA A 166 -9.56 12.18 6.78
N MET A 167 -8.36 12.75 6.70
CA MET A 167 -7.38 12.42 5.65
C MET A 167 -6.97 10.94 5.69
N LEU A 168 -6.75 10.38 6.88
CA LEU A 168 -6.45 8.96 7.04
C LEU A 168 -7.57 8.11 6.44
N ILE A 169 -8.82 8.43 6.77
CA ILE A 169 -10.00 7.73 6.25
C ILE A 169 -10.13 7.90 4.73
N GLU A 170 -9.91 9.11 4.20
CA GLU A 170 -9.93 9.38 2.76
C GLU A 170 -8.84 8.60 2.00
N SER A 171 -7.63 8.53 2.55
CA SER A 171 -6.53 7.79 1.93
C SER A 171 -6.75 6.27 1.99
N ALA A 172 -7.28 5.76 3.11
CA ALA A 172 -7.62 4.34 3.24
C ALA A 172 -8.82 3.96 2.37
N SER A 173 -9.80 4.84 2.17
CA SER A 173 -10.91 4.58 1.27
C SER A 173 -10.45 4.48 -0.18
N LEU A 174 -9.53 5.34 -0.63
CA LEU A 174 -8.92 5.25 -1.96
C LEU A 174 -8.22 3.92 -2.18
N TYR A 175 -7.39 3.48 -1.22
CA TYR A 175 -6.73 2.17 -1.29
C TYR A 175 -7.73 1.02 -1.30
N SER A 176 -8.74 1.07 -0.43
CA SER A 176 -9.73 -0.01 -0.27
C SER A 176 -10.64 -0.14 -1.49
N ILE A 177 -11.13 0.97 -2.03
CA ILE A 177 -11.97 0.99 -3.24
C ILE A 177 -11.20 0.35 -4.40
N ASN A 178 -9.96 0.78 -4.60
CA ASN A 178 -9.13 0.26 -5.67
C ASN A 178 -8.77 -1.21 -5.46
N GLY A 179 -8.56 -1.62 -4.21
CA GLY A 179 -8.35 -3.02 -3.84
C GLY A 179 -9.56 -3.91 -4.10
N ILE A 180 -10.76 -3.43 -3.82
CA ILE A 180 -12.00 -4.15 -4.15
C ILE A 180 -12.17 -4.26 -5.66
N ILE A 181 -11.95 -3.17 -6.41
CA ILE A 181 -11.99 -3.19 -7.88
C ILE A 181 -11.00 -4.22 -8.43
N PHE A 182 -9.79 -4.25 -7.88
CA PHE A 182 -8.78 -5.23 -8.26
C PHE A 182 -9.23 -6.66 -7.95
N ILE A 183 -9.61 -6.99 -6.71
CA ILE A 183 -10.02 -8.35 -6.31
C ILE A 183 -11.21 -8.85 -7.14
N VAL A 184 -12.22 -8.01 -7.37
CA VAL A 184 -13.39 -8.37 -8.17
C VAL A 184 -13.00 -8.61 -9.63
N SER A 185 -12.26 -7.66 -10.23
CA SER A 185 -11.82 -7.78 -11.62
C SER A 185 -10.92 -9.01 -11.83
N TYR A 186 -10.09 -9.30 -10.84
CA TYR A 186 -9.17 -10.43 -10.82
C TYR A 186 -9.91 -11.76 -10.68
N GLY A 187 -10.90 -11.84 -9.79
CA GLY A 187 -11.73 -13.04 -9.63
C GLY A 187 -12.57 -13.39 -10.86
N ILE A 188 -13.02 -12.39 -11.63
CA ILE A 188 -13.78 -12.59 -12.88
C ILE A 188 -12.89 -12.67 -14.13
N ASN A 189 -11.57 -12.67 -13.99
CA ASN A 189 -10.60 -12.64 -15.10
C ASN A 189 -10.85 -11.52 -16.12
N SER A 190 -11.28 -10.35 -15.64
CA SER A 190 -11.55 -9.18 -16.49
C SER A 190 -10.26 -8.43 -16.82
N PRO A 191 -10.09 -7.92 -18.05
CA PRO A 191 -8.91 -7.13 -18.43
C PRO A 191 -8.71 -5.87 -17.58
N VAL A 192 -9.76 -5.41 -16.88
CA VAL A 192 -9.72 -4.30 -15.90
C VAL A 192 -8.65 -4.52 -14.82
N GLN A 193 -8.32 -5.77 -14.49
CA GLN A 193 -7.27 -6.11 -13.53
C GLN A 193 -5.90 -5.51 -13.89
N ASN A 194 -5.58 -5.39 -15.18
CA ASN A 194 -4.31 -4.82 -15.66
C ASN A 194 -4.23 -3.31 -15.42
N LEU A 195 -5.39 -2.64 -15.31
CA LEU A 195 -5.47 -1.23 -14.94
C LEU A 195 -5.50 -1.04 -13.43
N ALA A 196 -6.19 -1.94 -12.71
CA ALA A 196 -6.36 -1.84 -11.27
C ALA A 196 -5.07 -2.17 -10.49
N LEU A 197 -4.25 -3.12 -10.96
CA LEU A 197 -3.02 -3.53 -10.27
C LEU A 197 -2.00 -2.38 -10.10
N PRO A 198 -1.61 -1.64 -11.17
CA PRO A 198 -0.68 -0.52 -11.02
C PRO A 198 -1.30 0.61 -10.16
N LEU A 199 -2.59 0.90 -10.35
CA LEU A 199 -3.28 1.90 -9.54
C LEU A 199 -3.20 1.54 -8.06
N LEU A 200 -3.35 0.26 -7.70
CA LEU A 200 -3.33 -0.14 -6.29
C LEU A 200 -1.97 0.13 -5.67
N GLY A 201 -0.88 -0.25 -6.33
CA GLY A 201 0.47 0.05 -5.87
C GLY A 201 0.72 1.55 -5.67
N GLN A 202 0.19 2.41 -6.55
CA GLN A 202 0.27 3.87 -6.40
C GLN A 202 -0.54 4.37 -5.21
N THR A 203 -1.80 3.94 -5.08
CA THR A 203 -2.68 4.38 -3.99
C THR A 203 -2.14 3.99 -2.62
N GLN A 204 -1.53 2.81 -2.49
CA GLN A 204 -0.87 2.38 -1.25
C GLN A 204 0.30 3.31 -0.90
N SER A 205 1.10 3.70 -1.90
CA SER A 205 2.29 4.54 -1.75
C SER A 205 1.96 6.03 -1.47
N ILE A 206 0.84 6.54 -1.99
CA ILE A 206 0.41 7.94 -1.81
C ILE A 206 -0.08 8.20 -0.38
N ALA A 207 -0.75 7.24 0.25
CA ALA A 207 -1.29 7.38 1.60
C ALA A 207 -0.26 7.86 2.65
N PRO A 208 0.93 7.24 2.80
CA PRO A 208 1.93 7.72 3.75
C PRO A 208 2.49 9.11 3.41
N LEU A 209 2.62 9.46 2.12
CA LEU A 209 3.12 10.76 1.66
C LEU A 209 2.15 11.90 2.01
N LEU A 210 0.85 11.68 1.79
CA LEU A 210 -0.21 12.63 2.16
C LEU A 210 -0.17 12.96 3.66
N ILE A 211 -0.01 11.94 4.49
CA ILE A 211 0.08 12.10 5.94
C ILE A 211 1.32 12.92 6.32
N ILE A 212 2.48 12.63 5.71
CA ILE A 212 3.73 13.37 5.98
C ILE A 212 3.61 14.83 5.55
N TYR A 213 3.09 15.07 4.34
CA TYR A 213 2.87 16.40 3.80
C TYR A 213 2.00 17.24 4.75
N ARG A 214 0.94 16.66 5.31
CA ARG A 214 0.07 17.36 6.26
C ARG A 214 0.72 17.61 7.61
N VAL A 215 1.53 16.68 8.13
CA VAL A 215 2.33 16.92 9.35
C VAL A 215 3.34 18.04 9.13
N ALA A 216 3.95 18.10 7.94
CA ALA A 216 4.84 19.19 7.57
C ALA A 216 4.10 20.53 7.51
N GLN A 217 2.91 20.59 6.88
CA GLN A 217 2.06 21.79 6.85
C GLN A 217 1.58 22.22 8.25
N GLY A 218 1.17 21.26 9.08
CA GLY A 218 0.69 21.53 10.45
C GLY A 218 1.80 22.03 11.38
N ARG A 219 3.06 21.65 11.13
CA ARG A 219 4.23 22.22 11.83
C ARG A 219 4.70 23.54 11.21
N ALA A 220 4.63 23.71 9.90
CA ALA A 220 4.98 24.95 9.21
C ALA A 220 4.06 26.11 9.61
N TRP A 221 2.76 25.85 9.79
CA TRP A 221 1.83 26.86 10.32
C TRP A 221 2.20 27.29 11.75
N SER A 222 2.86 26.43 12.54
CA SER A 222 3.24 26.80 13.92
C SER A 222 4.46 27.71 14.02
N HIS A 223 5.37 27.71 13.03
CA HIS A 223 6.63 28.47 13.13
C HIS A 223 6.56 29.86 12.49
N GLU A 224 5.80 30.06 11.42
CA GLU A 224 5.69 31.38 10.76
C GLU A 224 4.60 32.27 11.37
N THR A 225 3.50 31.70 11.87
CA THR A 225 2.40 32.51 12.44
C THR A 225 2.73 33.05 13.84
N LEU A 226 3.76 32.52 14.51
CA LEU A 226 4.24 33.00 15.81
C LEU A 226 5.25 34.17 15.70
N ASN A 227 5.84 34.39 14.52
CA ASN A 227 6.76 35.51 14.27
C ASN A 227 6.09 36.69 13.53
N ALA A 228 4.80 36.57 13.21
CA ALA A 228 4.00 37.58 12.52
C ALA A 228 2.88 38.19 13.39
N ALA A 229 2.94 37.98 14.71
CA ALA A 229 2.08 38.62 15.72
C ALA A 229 2.97 39.28 16.78
#